data_AF-A0A9P7ZQS1-F1
#
_entry.id   AF-A0A9P7ZQS1-F1
#
_cell.length_a   1.000
_cell.length_b   1.000
_cell.length_c   1.000
_cell.angle_alpha   90.00
_cell.angle_beta   90.00
_cell.angle_gamma   90.00
#
_symmetry.space_group_name_H-M   'P 1'
#
loop_
_entity.id
_entity.type
_entity.pdbx_description
1 polymer ?
#
loop_
_entity_poly.entity_id
_entity_poly.type
_entity_poly.pdbx_seq_one_letter_code
_entity_poly.pdbx_strand_id
1 'polypeptide(L)'
;MLETPKEAVVFVESILLALSLAAVVARLFVRRVHQGQSLTVCDWLLVASMLDAIALFTTDMLAYKLGALGPWPTSVADEISLKKVTFAGNYFYDTGIYFPKLALCALYFKLIPPTMPKLRKIMHATSALTATFALTTCFLDTFWCGTRPSVNWSLGEGACSTYDSKEVFHIDWVMNIVSDVIIFSLPFPLLKGLQLKPRYIVGVAAIFSAGIITVAASVSRFATVEVIHNWPNVYILSMAEMAAAIIVVSLPALKPLLRRRGEGSTGQYGTGASGQRATTSSHVKLSSGRDPYMATAHVGSAEDSGSDVELRNVGRSNMIYKTAHISEWILLAISYVFVALRVYTRLFRLREKLNWADWLLVASAINALGLIICDTLTFQLGVMDAWASSVALSKISFASNYFYDVGMGFPKLSLIAFYWAYFPTHASPGMRKALWGITAIVIACYITILFDDTFFCGSDVSVQWSQEDGACSVFYAPEPFIVNFTLNLACYLVVYALPLALLIQGVLKPSKGVVLTFVLGALTIATTMIRFITLNVGTGQVNLVYPLSILEMTLAIVVVALPGLKPLVDGSARRHPPVHTVGVNHHDKPYSS
;
A
#
# COMPACT_ATOMS: atom_id res chain seq x y z
N MET A 1 3.65 18.48 23.08
CA MET A 1 4.37 17.84 21.95
C MET A 1 5.86 17.96 22.20
N LEU A 2 6.68 17.05 21.68
CA LEU A 2 8.12 17.24 21.56
C LEU A 2 8.39 17.83 20.18
N GLU A 3 8.79 19.11 20.11
CA GLU A 3 9.27 19.68 18.86
C GLU A 3 10.56 18.95 18.44
N THR A 4 10.53 18.30 17.29
CA THR A 4 11.75 17.73 16.71
C THR A 4 12.64 18.87 16.24
N PRO A 5 13.84 19.08 16.83
CA PRO A 5 14.66 20.23 16.49
C PRO A 5 15.08 20.14 15.02
N LYS A 6 14.98 21.26 14.29
CA LYS A 6 15.36 21.41 12.87
C LYS A 6 16.71 20.79 12.49
N GLU A 7 17.66 20.74 13.42
CA GLU A 7 18.97 20.13 13.24
C GLU A 7 18.90 18.59 13.10
N ALA A 8 18.00 17.94 13.84
CA ALA A 8 17.76 16.50 13.72
C ALA A 8 17.05 16.13 12.40
N VAL A 9 16.17 17.01 11.92
CA VAL A 9 15.47 16.87 10.62
C VAL A 9 16.49 16.84 9.47
N VAL A 10 17.29 17.90 9.35
CA VAL A 10 18.37 18.01 8.34
C VAL A 10 19.39 16.88 8.47
N PHE A 11 19.73 16.45 9.69
CA PHE A 11 20.63 15.33 9.93
C PHE A 11 20.09 14.01 9.36
N VAL A 12 18.82 13.67 9.63
CA VAL A 12 18.17 12.45 9.12
C VAL A 12 18.05 12.49 7.60
N GLU A 13 17.61 13.61 7.01
CA GLU A 13 17.56 13.81 5.56
C GLU A 13 18.93 13.61 4.91
N SER A 14 19.99 14.21 5.48
CA SER A 14 21.36 14.10 4.94
C SER A 14 21.89 12.66 4.95
N ILE A 15 21.51 11.85 5.93
CA ILE A 15 21.85 10.41 5.99
C ILE A 15 21.10 9.64 4.90
N LEU A 16 19.80 9.89 4.73
CA LEU A 16 18.97 9.26 3.69
C LEU A 16 19.49 9.58 2.29
N LEU A 17 19.87 10.85 2.05
CA LEU A 17 20.47 11.33 0.82
C LEU A 17 21.86 10.70 0.56
N ALA A 18 22.70 10.59 1.60
CA ALA A 18 24.02 9.96 1.48
C ALA A 18 23.90 8.46 1.17
N LEU A 19 22.94 7.75 1.77
CA LEU A 19 22.69 6.32 1.51
C LEU A 19 22.15 6.08 0.10
N SER A 20 21.23 6.92 -0.40
CA SER A 20 20.70 6.80 -1.75
C SER A 20 21.75 7.14 -2.81
N LEU A 21 22.54 8.20 -2.59
CA LEU A 21 23.69 8.55 -3.43
C LEU A 21 24.73 7.42 -3.49
N ALA A 22 25.09 6.84 -2.35
CA ALA A 22 26.02 5.71 -2.31
C ALA A 22 25.49 4.49 -3.08
N ALA A 23 24.19 4.20 -3.00
CA ALA A 23 23.56 3.11 -3.76
C ALA A 23 23.58 3.35 -5.27
N VAL A 24 23.32 4.58 -5.73
CA VAL A 24 23.38 4.98 -7.15
C VAL A 24 24.82 4.95 -7.66
N VAL A 25 25.78 5.54 -6.94
CA VAL A 25 27.20 5.55 -7.33
C VAL A 25 27.75 4.12 -7.40
N ALA A 26 27.49 3.28 -6.39
CA ALA A 26 27.89 1.87 -6.40
C ALA A 26 27.26 1.09 -7.58
N ARG A 27 25.99 1.37 -7.91
CA ARG A 27 25.32 0.77 -9.07
C ARG A 27 25.99 1.15 -10.39
N LEU A 28 26.24 2.45 -10.59
CA LEU A 28 26.84 2.98 -11.81
C LEU A 28 28.27 2.43 -11.97
N PHE A 29 29.05 2.40 -10.89
CA PHE A 29 30.38 1.79 -10.85
C PHE A 29 30.34 0.30 -11.21
N VAL A 30 29.45 -0.49 -10.60
CA VAL A 30 29.33 -1.92 -10.92
C VAL A 30 28.94 -2.15 -12.38
N ARG A 31 28.01 -1.37 -12.93
CA ARG A 31 27.59 -1.51 -14.34
C ARG A 31 28.69 -1.07 -15.32
N ARG A 32 29.25 0.13 -15.16
CA ARG A 32 30.27 0.68 -16.08
C ARG A 32 31.63 0.01 -15.94
N VAL A 33 32.16 -0.05 -14.72
CA VAL A 33 33.56 -0.44 -14.47
C VAL A 33 33.68 -1.95 -14.25
N HIS A 34 32.82 -2.55 -13.43
CA HIS A 34 32.95 -3.98 -13.10
C HIS A 34 32.31 -4.93 -14.13
N GLN A 35 31.25 -4.50 -14.82
CA GLN A 35 30.53 -5.32 -15.82
C GLN A 35 30.76 -4.88 -17.28
N GLY A 36 31.40 -3.73 -17.53
CA GLY A 36 31.60 -3.19 -18.88
C GLY A 36 30.31 -2.84 -19.63
N GLN A 37 29.16 -2.72 -18.94
CA GLN A 37 27.86 -2.49 -19.58
C GLN A 37 27.59 -1.00 -19.80
N SER A 38 26.90 -0.69 -20.89
CA SER A 38 26.30 0.62 -21.12
C SER A 38 25.20 0.91 -20.10
N LEU A 39 25.02 2.20 -19.77
CA LEU A 39 23.88 2.63 -18.97
C LEU A 39 22.58 2.45 -19.75
N THR A 40 21.57 1.95 -19.07
CA THR A 40 20.22 1.72 -19.58
C THR A 40 19.30 2.88 -19.17
N VAL A 41 18.10 2.97 -19.77
CA VAL A 41 17.08 3.98 -19.39
C VAL A 41 16.78 3.94 -17.89
N CYS A 42 16.73 2.74 -17.30
CA CYS A 42 16.60 2.50 -15.85
C CYS A 42 17.70 3.18 -15.00
N ASP A 43 18.92 3.34 -15.53
CA ASP A 43 20.02 3.98 -14.81
C ASP A 43 19.99 5.51 -14.96
N TRP A 44 19.57 6.02 -16.12
CA TRP A 44 19.38 7.46 -16.33
C TRP A 44 18.19 8.02 -15.55
N LEU A 45 17.08 7.30 -15.46
CA LEU A 45 15.94 7.67 -14.62
C LEU A 45 16.31 7.67 -13.12
N LEU A 46 17.17 6.74 -12.68
CA LEU A 46 17.73 6.78 -11.31
C LEU A 46 18.66 7.98 -11.08
N VAL A 47 19.42 8.42 -12.09
CA VAL A 47 20.22 9.64 -11.99
C VAL A 47 19.33 10.89 -11.92
N ALA A 48 18.22 10.95 -12.68
CA ALA A 48 17.25 12.04 -12.57
C ALA A 48 16.63 12.11 -11.16
N SER A 49 16.10 10.99 -10.65
CA SER A 49 15.58 10.89 -9.27
C SER A 49 16.62 11.26 -8.20
N MET A 50 17.90 10.95 -8.41
CA MET A 50 18.98 11.34 -7.51
C MET A 50 19.28 12.85 -7.55
N LEU A 51 19.14 13.50 -8.70
CA LEU A 51 19.24 14.96 -8.81
C LEU A 51 18.05 15.63 -8.14
N ASP A 52 16.84 15.09 -8.32
CA ASP A 52 15.62 15.57 -7.65
C ASP A 52 15.70 15.40 -6.13
N ALA A 53 16.26 14.30 -5.63
CA ALA A 53 16.51 14.11 -4.19
C ALA A 53 17.51 15.14 -3.61
N ILE A 54 18.54 15.50 -4.38
CA ILE A 54 19.47 16.58 -3.99
C ILE A 54 18.75 17.93 -4.02
N ALA A 55 17.91 18.17 -5.04
CA ALA A 55 17.16 19.40 -5.19
C ALA A 55 16.16 19.60 -4.03
N LEU A 56 15.36 18.57 -3.70
CA LEU A 56 14.46 18.54 -2.55
C LEU A 56 15.20 18.87 -1.24
N PHE A 57 16.30 18.20 -0.95
CA PHE A 57 17.11 18.52 0.25
C PHE A 57 17.60 19.97 0.26
N THR A 58 17.96 20.54 -0.90
CA THR A 58 18.33 21.97 -0.97
C THR A 58 17.14 22.92 -0.83
N THR A 59 15.93 22.58 -1.29
CA THR A 59 14.74 23.39 -1.03
C THR A 59 14.34 23.32 0.43
N ASP A 60 14.42 22.16 1.07
CA ASP A 60 14.08 21.97 2.48
C ASP A 60 15.05 22.77 3.37
N MET A 61 16.37 22.67 3.12
CA MET A 61 17.39 23.51 3.77
C MET A 61 17.21 25.02 3.54
N LEU A 62 16.57 25.45 2.44
CA LEU A 62 16.24 26.85 2.18
C LEU A 62 14.95 27.27 2.91
N ALA A 63 13.92 26.42 2.91
CA ALA A 63 12.67 26.64 3.64
C ALA A 63 12.93 26.77 5.15
N TYR A 64 13.81 25.94 5.72
CA TYR A 64 14.24 26.02 7.12
C TYR A 64 14.98 27.31 7.46
N LYS A 65 15.70 27.92 6.50
CA LYS A 65 16.34 29.24 6.67
C LYS A 65 15.35 30.39 6.56
N LEU A 66 14.26 30.20 5.81
CA LEU A 66 13.21 31.19 5.57
C LEU A 66 12.05 31.10 6.60
N GLY A 67 12.13 30.21 7.58
CA GLY A 67 11.21 30.15 8.73
C GLY A 67 10.18 29.02 8.73
N ALA A 68 10.22 28.08 7.76
CA ALA A 68 9.22 27.00 7.63
C ALA A 68 8.99 26.15 8.89
N LEU A 69 10.03 26.00 9.73
CA LEU A 69 10.00 25.28 11.01
C LEU A 69 10.39 26.20 12.18
N GLY A 70 9.86 27.43 12.19
CA GLY A 70 10.16 28.43 13.21
C GLY A 70 9.11 29.55 13.27
N PRO A 71 9.45 30.72 13.85
CA PRO A 71 8.59 31.89 13.78
C PRO A 71 8.30 32.28 12.33
N TRP A 72 7.06 32.66 12.04
CA TRP A 72 6.63 33.10 10.70
C TRP A 72 7.52 34.25 10.16
N PRO A 73 7.73 34.33 8.83
CA PRO A 73 8.60 35.34 8.25
C PRO A 73 8.08 36.75 8.55
N THR A 74 8.85 37.57 9.25
CA THR A 74 8.48 38.96 9.59
C THR A 74 8.63 39.92 8.40
N SER A 75 8.80 39.40 7.19
CA SER A 75 9.21 40.11 5.99
C SER A 75 8.49 39.51 4.79
N VAL A 76 7.75 40.37 4.09
CA VAL A 76 7.00 40.07 2.86
C VAL A 76 7.90 39.44 1.78
N ALA A 77 9.18 39.83 1.73
CA ALA A 77 10.14 39.29 0.77
C ALA A 77 10.56 37.84 1.12
N ASP A 78 10.65 37.52 2.41
CA ASP A 78 11.03 36.19 2.89
C ASP A 78 9.85 35.21 2.81
N GLU A 79 8.61 35.67 3.04
CA GLU A 79 7.38 34.89 2.81
C GLU A 79 7.20 34.52 1.32
N ILE A 80 7.35 35.48 0.40
CA ILE A 80 7.32 35.22 -1.05
C ILE A 80 8.45 34.27 -1.46
N SER A 81 9.61 34.35 -0.81
CA SER A 81 10.73 33.44 -1.06
C SER A 81 10.44 32.03 -0.53
N LEU A 82 9.81 31.91 0.65
CA LEU A 82 9.39 30.64 1.24
C LEU A 82 8.37 29.93 0.35
N LYS A 83 7.29 30.61 -0.07
CA LYS A 83 6.28 30.03 -0.99
C LYS A 83 6.86 29.59 -2.33
N LYS A 84 7.87 30.28 -2.86
CA LYS A 84 8.60 29.84 -4.08
C LYS A 84 9.46 28.59 -3.83
N VAL A 85 10.09 28.49 -2.67
CA VAL A 85 10.95 27.37 -2.30
C VAL A 85 10.13 26.11 -2.01
N THR A 86 9.00 26.22 -1.30
CA THR A 86 8.11 25.07 -1.05
C THR A 86 7.41 24.59 -2.32
N PHE A 87 6.98 25.52 -3.19
CA PHE A 87 6.46 25.20 -4.52
C PHE A 87 7.48 24.42 -5.37
N ALA A 88 8.75 24.85 -5.39
CA ALA A 88 9.81 24.10 -6.08
C ALA A 88 10.09 22.74 -5.41
N GLY A 89 10.04 22.67 -4.08
CA GLY A 89 10.23 21.43 -3.32
C GLY A 89 9.19 20.36 -3.64
N ASN A 90 7.91 20.73 -3.76
CA ASN A 90 6.86 19.76 -4.14
C ASN A 90 7.14 19.15 -5.52
N TYR A 91 7.42 19.99 -6.51
CA TYR A 91 7.74 19.56 -7.87
C TYR A 91 8.95 18.60 -7.92
N PHE A 92 10.00 18.84 -7.12
CA PHE A 92 11.15 17.93 -7.02
C PHE A 92 10.83 16.62 -6.29
N TYR A 93 9.97 16.64 -5.27
CA TYR A 93 9.48 15.40 -4.66
C TYR A 93 8.70 14.57 -5.68
N ASP A 94 7.76 15.19 -6.41
CA ASP A 94 6.85 14.48 -7.29
C ASP A 94 7.55 13.95 -8.56
N THR A 95 8.40 14.72 -9.25
CA THR A 95 9.24 14.12 -10.32
C THR A 95 10.18 13.05 -9.76
N GLY A 96 10.73 13.33 -8.57
CA GLY A 96 11.68 12.48 -7.86
C GLY A 96 11.13 11.12 -7.47
N ILE A 97 9.83 10.99 -7.19
CA ILE A 97 9.17 9.73 -6.82
C ILE A 97 8.64 8.94 -8.03
N TYR A 98 8.25 9.59 -9.14
CA TYR A 98 7.84 8.89 -10.36
C TYR A 98 9.03 8.32 -11.16
N PHE A 99 10.22 8.95 -11.15
CA PHE A 99 11.37 8.45 -11.89
C PHE A 99 11.86 7.04 -11.46
N PRO A 100 11.94 6.68 -10.15
CA PRO A 100 12.22 5.31 -9.71
C PRO A 100 11.18 4.30 -10.19
N LYS A 101 9.90 4.68 -10.23
CA LYS A 101 8.80 3.82 -10.70
C LYS A 101 8.95 3.49 -12.18
N LEU A 102 9.26 4.50 -13.00
CA LEU A 102 9.58 4.31 -14.42
C LEU A 102 10.89 3.52 -14.61
N ALA A 103 11.90 3.73 -13.77
CA ALA A 103 13.13 2.94 -13.77
C ALA A 103 12.87 1.46 -13.43
N LEU A 104 11.96 1.18 -12.51
CA LEU A 104 11.55 -0.16 -12.10
C LEU A 104 10.77 -0.87 -13.22
N CYS A 105 9.84 -0.17 -13.88
CA CYS A 105 9.19 -0.65 -15.11
C CYS A 105 10.21 -0.97 -16.23
N ALA A 106 11.21 -0.11 -16.45
CA ALA A 106 12.29 -0.36 -17.40
C ALA A 106 13.15 -1.57 -17.02
N LEU A 107 13.33 -1.86 -15.72
CA LEU A 107 13.97 -3.08 -15.24
C LEU A 107 13.12 -4.32 -15.56
N TYR A 108 11.79 -4.24 -15.40
CA TYR A 108 10.87 -5.35 -15.72
C TYR A 108 10.91 -5.69 -17.22
N PHE A 109 10.98 -4.69 -18.11
CA PHE A 109 11.12 -4.92 -19.55
C PHE A 109 12.38 -5.71 -19.94
N LYS A 110 13.46 -5.59 -19.16
CA LYS A 110 14.70 -6.39 -19.30
C LYS A 110 14.61 -7.77 -18.63
N LEU A 111 13.69 -7.95 -17.67
CA LEU A 111 13.43 -9.20 -16.96
C LEU A 111 12.46 -10.13 -17.72
N ILE A 112 11.46 -9.55 -18.40
CA ILE A 112 10.35 -10.25 -19.05
C ILE A 112 10.74 -10.71 -20.46
N PRO A 113 10.80 -12.03 -20.74
CA PRO A 113 11.20 -12.52 -22.05
C PRO A 113 10.20 -12.14 -23.15
N PRO A 114 10.64 -11.99 -24.42
CA PRO A 114 9.75 -11.69 -25.55
C PRO A 114 8.61 -12.70 -25.74
N THR A 115 8.79 -13.94 -25.26
CA THR A 115 7.80 -15.03 -25.30
C THR A 115 6.54 -14.79 -24.46
N MET A 116 6.46 -13.72 -23.68
CA MET A 116 5.28 -13.37 -22.86
C MET A 116 4.58 -12.08 -23.34
N PRO A 117 4.02 -12.05 -24.57
CA PRO A 117 3.54 -10.81 -25.20
C PRO A 117 2.38 -10.16 -24.43
N LYS A 118 1.46 -10.93 -23.83
CA LYS A 118 0.38 -10.39 -22.99
C LYS A 118 0.93 -9.56 -21.82
N LEU A 119 1.96 -10.06 -21.15
CA LEU A 119 2.59 -9.33 -20.04
C LEU A 119 3.35 -8.10 -20.52
N ARG A 120 4.06 -8.18 -21.65
CA ARG A 120 4.74 -7.00 -22.24
C ARG A 120 3.75 -5.88 -22.58
N LYS A 121 2.53 -6.18 -23.06
CA LYS A 121 1.46 -5.18 -23.21
C LYS A 121 1.06 -4.54 -21.87
N ILE A 122 0.90 -5.33 -20.82
CA ILE A 122 0.60 -4.81 -19.46
C ILE A 122 1.73 -3.91 -18.97
N MET A 123 3.01 -4.25 -19.20
CA MET A 123 4.13 -3.36 -18.84
C MET A 123 4.07 -2.03 -19.59
N HIS A 124 3.73 -2.03 -20.89
CA HIS A 124 3.59 -0.79 -21.67
C HIS A 124 2.43 0.05 -21.15
N ALA A 125 1.29 -0.57 -20.83
CA ALA A 125 0.14 0.11 -20.24
C ALA A 125 0.47 0.72 -18.87
N THR A 126 1.14 -0.01 -17.96
CA THR A 126 1.54 0.55 -16.66
C THR A 126 2.58 1.65 -16.81
N SER A 127 3.58 1.48 -17.67
CA SER A 127 4.60 2.52 -17.89
C SER A 127 3.99 3.80 -18.48
N ALA A 128 3.02 3.66 -19.39
CA ALA A 128 2.26 4.78 -19.91
C ALA A 128 1.42 5.45 -18.80
N LEU A 129 0.66 4.67 -18.02
CA LEU A 129 -0.14 5.17 -16.91
C LEU A 129 0.69 5.91 -15.86
N THR A 130 1.83 5.36 -15.45
CA THR A 130 2.76 6.01 -14.51
C THR A 130 3.35 7.29 -15.08
N ALA A 131 3.65 7.35 -16.38
CA ALA A 131 4.10 8.58 -17.04
C ALA A 131 2.96 9.60 -17.20
N THR A 132 1.72 9.16 -17.42
CA THR A 132 0.53 10.03 -17.44
C THR A 132 0.29 10.63 -16.05
N PHE A 133 0.35 9.84 -14.97
CA PHE A 133 0.25 10.33 -13.60
C PHE A 133 1.35 11.35 -13.29
N ALA A 134 2.62 11.03 -13.59
CA ALA A 134 3.74 11.95 -13.40
C ALA A 134 3.55 13.29 -14.13
N LEU A 135 3.04 13.26 -15.37
CA LEU A 135 2.67 14.47 -16.10
C LEU A 135 1.50 15.18 -15.42
N THR A 136 0.44 14.47 -15.03
CA THR A 136 -0.74 15.06 -14.39
C THR A 136 -0.37 15.81 -13.11
N THR A 137 0.44 15.23 -12.23
CA THR A 137 0.97 15.91 -11.02
C THR A 137 1.70 17.20 -11.39
N CYS A 138 2.66 17.16 -12.33
CA CYS A 138 3.36 18.36 -12.78
C CYS A 138 2.43 19.44 -13.39
N PHE A 139 1.34 19.02 -14.05
CA PHE A 139 0.31 19.94 -14.58
C PHE A 139 -0.59 20.49 -13.47
N LEU A 140 -0.90 19.72 -12.41
CA LEU A 140 -1.63 20.19 -11.23
C LEU A 140 -0.78 21.21 -10.47
N ASP A 141 0.45 20.87 -10.07
CA ASP A 141 1.45 21.78 -9.48
C ASP A 141 1.43 23.16 -10.19
N THR A 142 1.67 23.13 -11.49
CA THR A 142 1.92 24.34 -12.30
C THR A 142 0.66 25.17 -12.55
N PHE A 143 -0.52 24.56 -12.63
CA PHE A 143 -1.73 25.20 -13.18
C PHE A 143 -3.01 25.10 -12.33
N TRP A 144 -2.98 24.49 -11.13
CA TRP A 144 -4.15 24.46 -10.22
C TRP A 144 -4.68 25.86 -9.93
N CYS A 145 -3.78 26.79 -9.59
CA CYS A 145 -4.08 28.21 -9.38
C CYS A 145 -4.21 29.03 -10.69
N GLY A 146 -4.47 28.37 -11.82
CA GLY A 146 -4.69 28.96 -13.13
C GLY A 146 -3.43 29.10 -13.99
N THR A 147 -3.58 29.74 -15.15
CA THR A 147 -2.56 29.78 -16.22
C THR A 147 -1.30 30.61 -15.93
N ARG A 148 -1.20 31.22 -14.75
CA ARG A 148 -0.05 32.03 -14.31
C ARG A 148 0.56 31.40 -13.05
N PRO A 149 1.66 30.63 -13.15
CA PRO A 149 2.28 29.96 -12.00
C PRO A 149 2.66 30.90 -10.85
N SER A 150 2.84 32.20 -11.13
CA SER A 150 3.15 33.22 -10.12
C SER A 150 2.00 33.57 -9.17
N VAL A 151 0.81 33.01 -9.34
CA VAL A 151 -0.27 33.09 -8.33
C VAL A 151 0.10 32.34 -7.04
N ASN A 152 0.86 31.24 -7.14
CA ASN A 152 1.27 30.39 -6.01
C ASN A 152 2.05 31.10 -4.89
N TRP A 153 2.68 32.25 -5.19
CA TRP A 153 3.39 33.09 -4.23
C TRP A 153 2.77 34.49 -4.11
N SER A 154 1.46 34.61 -4.32
CA SER A 154 0.68 35.80 -4.00
C SER A 154 0.25 35.80 -2.52
N LEU A 155 0.03 37.01 -1.97
CA LEU A 155 -0.22 37.26 -0.54
C LEU A 155 -1.57 37.95 -0.27
N GLY A 156 -2.57 37.70 -1.11
CA GLY A 156 -3.93 38.19 -0.89
C GLY A 156 -4.73 37.29 0.06
N GLU A 157 -5.78 37.82 0.66
CA GLU A 157 -6.82 36.98 1.28
C GLU A 157 -7.41 36.05 0.21
N GLY A 158 -7.48 34.75 0.50
CA GLY A 158 -7.88 33.74 -0.49
C GLY A 158 -6.85 33.46 -1.59
N ALA A 159 -5.57 33.85 -1.41
CA ALA A 159 -4.51 33.52 -2.37
C ALA A 159 -4.35 32.00 -2.57
N CYS A 160 -4.56 31.54 -3.80
CA CYS A 160 -4.36 30.14 -4.17
C CYS A 160 -2.86 29.78 -4.18
N SER A 161 -2.54 28.63 -3.58
CA SER A 161 -1.22 28.01 -3.57
C SER A 161 -1.39 26.51 -3.73
N THR A 162 -0.76 25.91 -4.74
CA THR A 162 -0.83 24.45 -4.95
C THR A 162 -0.20 23.67 -3.80
N TYR A 163 0.85 24.21 -3.16
CA TYR A 163 1.52 23.60 -2.00
C TYR A 163 0.60 23.52 -0.77
N ASP A 164 -0.27 24.51 -0.60
CA ASP A 164 -1.20 24.61 0.52
C ASP A 164 -2.57 23.92 0.21
N SER A 165 -2.71 23.31 -0.99
CA SER A 165 -3.96 22.75 -1.52
C SER A 165 -4.15 21.28 -1.13
N LYS A 166 -5.11 21.00 -0.24
CA LYS A 166 -5.44 19.62 0.17
C LYS A 166 -5.94 18.77 -0.99
N GLU A 167 -6.75 19.36 -1.87
CA GLU A 167 -7.35 18.69 -3.02
C GLU A 167 -6.28 18.15 -3.98
N VAL A 168 -5.22 18.94 -4.23
CA VAL A 168 -4.08 18.49 -5.07
C VAL A 168 -3.30 17.41 -4.34
N PHE A 169 -2.96 17.62 -3.06
CA PHE A 169 -2.26 16.64 -2.25
C PHE A 169 -2.96 15.27 -2.23
N HIS A 170 -4.31 15.25 -2.16
CA HIS A 170 -5.10 14.02 -2.18
C HIS A 170 -5.07 13.35 -3.55
N ILE A 171 -5.21 14.11 -4.64
CA ILE A 171 -5.16 13.59 -6.01
C ILE A 171 -3.80 12.94 -6.28
N ASP A 172 -2.71 13.64 -5.97
CA ASP A 172 -1.36 13.17 -6.26
C ASP A 172 -0.93 12.02 -5.35
N TRP A 173 -1.33 12.02 -4.07
CA TRP A 173 -1.16 10.85 -3.20
C TRP A 173 -1.89 9.61 -3.73
N VAL A 174 -3.12 9.76 -4.23
CA VAL A 174 -3.86 8.65 -4.86
C VAL A 174 -3.14 8.16 -6.12
N MET A 175 -2.65 9.05 -7.00
CA MET A 175 -1.87 8.64 -8.17
C MET A 175 -0.56 7.94 -7.79
N ASN A 176 0.09 8.41 -6.72
CA ASN A 176 1.32 7.86 -6.19
C ASN A 176 1.13 6.43 -5.64
N ILE A 177 0.11 6.19 -4.80
CA ILE A 177 -0.20 4.85 -4.29
C ILE A 177 -0.72 3.91 -5.39
N VAL A 178 -1.62 4.38 -6.27
CA VAL A 178 -2.19 3.54 -7.34
C VAL A 178 -1.10 3.08 -8.31
N SER A 179 -0.15 3.96 -8.68
CA SER A 179 0.99 3.55 -9.50
C SER A 179 1.87 2.50 -8.80
N ASP A 180 2.11 2.64 -7.49
CA ASP A 180 2.87 1.65 -6.71
C ASP A 180 2.18 0.30 -6.61
N VAL A 181 0.89 0.25 -6.26
CA VAL A 181 0.13 -1.01 -6.15
C VAL A 181 0.08 -1.73 -7.50
N ILE A 182 -0.07 -1.00 -8.61
CA ILE A 182 -0.02 -1.59 -9.95
C ILE A 182 1.39 -2.13 -10.24
N ILE A 183 2.45 -1.35 -10.02
CA ILE A 183 3.85 -1.75 -10.30
C ILE A 183 4.27 -2.96 -9.44
N PHE A 184 3.90 -2.98 -8.16
CA PHE A 184 4.07 -4.08 -7.22
C PHE A 184 3.38 -5.37 -7.69
N SER A 185 2.26 -5.28 -8.42
CA SER A 185 1.53 -6.44 -8.94
C SER A 185 2.16 -7.09 -10.20
N LEU A 186 2.95 -6.33 -10.96
CA LEU A 186 3.53 -6.74 -12.26
C LEU A 186 4.42 -8.00 -12.23
N PRO A 187 5.20 -8.32 -11.18
CA PRO A 187 5.89 -9.61 -11.10
C PRO A 187 4.94 -10.82 -10.93
N PHE A 188 3.72 -10.67 -10.42
CA PHE A 188 2.91 -11.85 -10.03
C PHE A 188 2.49 -12.74 -11.22
N PRO A 189 2.19 -12.21 -12.43
CA PRO A 189 2.01 -13.02 -13.62
C PRO A 189 3.26 -13.80 -14.08
N LEU A 190 4.49 -13.34 -13.79
CA LEU A 190 5.73 -14.07 -14.13
C LEU A 190 5.90 -15.37 -13.34
N LEU A 191 5.36 -15.41 -12.13
CA LEU A 191 5.45 -16.57 -11.25
C LEU A 191 4.60 -17.74 -11.73
N LYS A 192 3.63 -17.50 -12.63
CA LYS A 192 2.75 -18.53 -13.19
C LYS A 192 3.44 -19.31 -14.30
N GLY A 193 4.24 -20.31 -13.91
CA GLY A 193 4.67 -21.40 -14.79
C GLY A 193 6.18 -21.52 -15.07
N LEU A 194 7.04 -20.82 -14.32
CA LEU A 194 8.49 -20.83 -14.58
C LEU A 194 9.28 -21.34 -13.37
N GLN A 195 10.13 -22.36 -13.58
CA GLN A 195 11.16 -22.76 -12.61
C GLN A 195 12.25 -21.68 -12.55
N LEU A 196 12.01 -20.64 -11.75
CA LEU A 196 12.89 -19.48 -11.65
C LEU A 196 14.24 -19.86 -11.04
N LYS A 197 15.29 -19.87 -11.86
CA LYS A 197 16.68 -19.98 -11.39
C LYS A 197 16.92 -18.92 -10.28
N PRO A 198 17.61 -19.23 -9.15
CA PRO A 198 17.67 -18.35 -7.97
C PRO A 198 18.13 -16.90 -8.21
N ARG A 199 18.80 -16.63 -9.35
CA ARG A 199 19.13 -15.28 -9.81
C ARG A 199 17.90 -14.36 -9.96
N TYR A 200 16.75 -14.90 -10.39
CA TYR A 200 15.50 -14.15 -10.62
C TYR A 200 14.70 -13.95 -9.32
N ILE A 201 14.67 -14.95 -8.43
CA ILE A 201 13.97 -14.89 -7.15
C ILE A 201 14.43 -13.71 -6.29
N VAL A 202 15.74 -13.46 -6.21
CA VAL A 202 16.29 -12.30 -5.48
C VAL A 202 15.87 -10.95 -6.10
N GLY A 203 15.64 -10.90 -7.42
CA GLY A 203 15.08 -9.72 -8.07
C GLY A 203 13.65 -9.48 -7.61
N VAL A 204 12.80 -10.51 -7.64
CA VAL A 204 11.41 -10.44 -7.17
C VAL A 204 11.33 -10.11 -5.68
N ALA A 205 12.26 -10.61 -4.85
CA ALA A 205 12.32 -10.27 -3.43
C ALA A 205 12.65 -8.79 -3.20
N ALA A 206 13.65 -8.23 -3.90
CA ALA A 206 13.96 -6.80 -3.82
C ALA A 206 12.78 -5.94 -4.31
N ILE A 207 12.14 -6.33 -5.41
CA ILE A 207 10.90 -5.70 -5.92
C ILE A 207 9.80 -5.68 -4.85
N PHE A 208 9.61 -6.79 -4.16
CA PHE A 208 8.58 -6.93 -3.14
C PHE A 208 8.84 -6.05 -1.92
N SER A 209 10.11 -5.94 -1.49
CA SER A 209 10.52 -4.97 -0.47
C SER A 209 10.33 -3.52 -0.91
N ALA A 210 10.47 -3.20 -2.21
CA ALA A 210 10.28 -1.83 -2.72
C ALA A 210 8.86 -1.35 -2.43
N GLY A 211 7.86 -2.03 -3.00
CA GLY A 211 6.46 -1.59 -2.98
C GLY A 211 5.81 -1.62 -1.60
N ILE A 212 6.32 -2.41 -0.64
CA ILE A 212 5.86 -2.32 0.75
C ILE A 212 6.44 -1.08 1.44
N ILE A 213 7.71 -0.75 1.23
CA ILE A 213 8.36 0.38 1.90
C ILE A 213 7.83 1.71 1.37
N THR A 214 7.65 1.86 0.05
CA THR A 214 7.11 3.11 -0.53
C THR A 214 5.65 3.32 -0.17
N VAL A 215 4.78 2.30 -0.31
CA VAL A 215 3.37 2.41 0.13
C VAL A 215 3.25 2.76 1.62
N ALA A 216 4.08 2.16 2.49
CA ALA A 216 4.08 2.50 3.92
C ALA A 216 4.57 3.94 4.18
N ALA A 217 5.56 4.43 3.44
CA ALA A 217 6.06 5.80 3.56
C ALA A 217 5.03 6.83 3.08
N SER A 218 4.41 6.64 1.91
CA SER A 218 3.32 7.47 1.41
C SER A 218 2.14 7.55 2.38
N VAL A 219 1.72 6.41 2.94
CA VAL A 219 0.64 6.37 3.95
C VAL A 219 1.03 7.17 5.19
N SER A 220 2.29 7.03 5.64
CA SER A 220 2.81 7.79 6.78
C SER A 220 2.89 9.30 6.48
N ARG A 221 3.26 9.71 5.25
CA ARG A 221 3.27 11.12 4.83
C ARG A 221 1.86 11.71 4.86
N PHE A 222 0.87 11.02 4.27
CA PHE A 222 -0.53 11.47 4.29
C PHE A 222 -1.05 11.65 5.72
N ALA A 223 -0.85 10.64 6.58
CA ALA A 223 -1.19 10.72 7.98
C ALA A 223 -0.56 11.92 8.70
N THR A 224 0.69 12.23 8.37
CA THR A 224 1.43 13.35 8.97
C THR A 224 0.89 14.71 8.53
N VAL A 225 0.56 14.88 7.25
CA VAL A 225 0.03 16.13 6.69
C VAL A 225 -1.37 16.42 7.23
N GLU A 226 -2.28 15.46 7.12
CA GLU A 226 -3.71 15.69 7.37
C GLU A 226 -4.11 15.76 8.84
N VAL A 227 -3.32 15.17 9.75
CA VAL A 227 -3.75 14.98 11.15
C VAL A 227 -2.65 15.28 12.17
N ILE A 228 -1.42 14.77 12.00
CA ILE A 228 -0.35 15.06 12.97
C ILE A 228 0.10 16.53 12.85
N HIS A 229 -0.12 17.17 11.69
CA HIS A 229 0.28 18.54 11.32
C HIS A 229 1.77 18.86 11.60
N ASN A 230 2.58 17.82 11.74
CA ASN A 230 3.98 17.90 12.13
C ASN A 230 4.85 17.97 10.86
N TRP A 231 4.90 19.15 10.25
CA TRP A 231 5.72 19.46 9.07
C TRP A 231 7.15 18.89 9.11
N PRO A 232 7.91 18.91 10.24
CA PRO A 232 9.18 18.20 10.38
C PRO A 232 9.17 16.73 9.94
N ASN A 233 8.11 15.98 10.25
CA ASN A 233 7.97 14.58 9.83
C ASN A 233 7.63 14.47 8.33
N VAL A 234 6.92 15.45 7.75
CA VAL A 234 6.55 15.45 6.31
C VAL A 234 7.80 15.47 5.43
N TYR A 235 8.76 16.35 5.75
CA TYR A 235 10.04 16.43 5.02
C TYR A 235 10.87 15.13 5.17
N ILE A 236 11.04 14.64 6.40
CA ILE A 236 11.75 13.36 6.67
C ILE A 236 11.12 12.20 5.89
N LEU A 237 9.79 12.07 5.90
CA LEU A 237 9.08 10.98 5.22
C LEU A 237 9.20 11.09 3.69
N SER A 238 9.14 12.30 3.15
CA SER A 238 9.34 12.57 1.71
C SER A 238 10.73 12.15 1.24
N MET A 239 11.77 12.55 1.98
CA MET A 239 13.16 12.15 1.72
C MET A 239 13.36 10.64 1.91
N ALA A 240 12.73 10.05 2.93
CA ALA A 240 12.83 8.61 3.20
C ALA A 240 12.18 7.76 2.10
N GLU A 241 11.04 8.19 1.56
CA GLU A 241 10.33 7.51 0.48
C GLU A 241 11.14 7.52 -0.83
N MET A 242 11.63 8.69 -1.23
CA MET A 242 12.50 8.83 -2.40
C MET A 242 13.80 8.04 -2.24
N ALA A 243 14.47 8.16 -1.09
CA ALA A 243 15.69 7.42 -0.81
C ALA A 243 15.47 5.90 -0.85
N ALA A 244 14.37 5.40 -0.26
CA ALA A 244 14.01 3.99 -0.32
C ALA A 244 13.77 3.51 -1.76
N ALA A 245 13.03 4.26 -2.56
CA ALA A 245 12.77 3.94 -3.96
C ALA A 245 14.09 3.87 -4.77
N ILE A 246 14.96 4.88 -4.64
CA ILE A 246 16.28 4.95 -5.28
C ILE A 246 17.17 3.75 -4.88
N ILE A 247 17.25 3.45 -3.58
CA ILE A 247 18.06 2.36 -3.04
C ILE A 247 17.56 1.01 -3.56
N VAL A 248 16.25 0.72 -3.47
CA VAL A 248 15.75 -0.62 -3.79
C VAL A 248 15.76 -0.90 -5.29
N VAL A 249 15.48 0.08 -6.15
CA VAL A 249 15.68 -0.08 -7.61
C VAL A 249 17.17 -0.24 -7.94
N SER A 250 18.08 0.24 -7.09
CA SER A 250 19.53 0.07 -7.23
C SER A 250 20.04 -1.33 -6.87
N LEU A 251 19.52 -1.96 -5.80
CA LEU A 251 19.96 -3.25 -5.25
C LEU A 251 20.22 -4.38 -6.28
N PRO A 252 19.36 -4.63 -7.30
CA PRO A 252 19.55 -5.73 -8.25
C PRO A 252 20.86 -5.67 -9.04
N ALA A 253 21.46 -4.48 -9.20
CA ALA A 253 22.75 -4.30 -9.87
C ALA A 253 23.96 -4.61 -8.96
N LEU A 254 23.82 -4.41 -7.64
CA LEU A 254 24.91 -4.54 -6.65
C LEU A 254 25.25 -6.01 -6.30
N LYS A 255 24.38 -6.95 -6.70
CA LYS A 255 24.50 -8.40 -6.44
C LYS A 255 25.89 -9.04 -6.69
N PRO A 256 26.70 -8.66 -7.69
CA PRO A 256 28.03 -9.24 -7.89
C PRO A 256 28.99 -8.97 -6.72
N LEU A 257 28.93 -7.78 -6.11
CA LEU A 257 29.77 -7.41 -4.97
C LEU A 257 29.45 -8.28 -3.75
N LEU A 258 28.15 -8.50 -3.50
CA LEU A 258 27.68 -9.34 -2.39
C LEU A 258 28.14 -10.80 -2.53
N ARG A 259 28.20 -11.34 -3.76
CA ARG A 259 28.63 -12.74 -3.99
C ARG A 259 30.13 -12.93 -3.84
N ARG A 260 30.95 -11.96 -4.27
CA ARG A 260 32.42 -12.04 -4.19
C ARG A 260 32.99 -12.14 -2.77
N ARG A 261 32.22 -11.79 -1.74
CA ARG A 261 32.64 -11.93 -0.33
C ARG A 261 32.44 -13.34 0.25
N GLY A 262 31.81 -14.27 -0.49
CA GLY A 262 31.55 -15.65 -0.06
C GLY A 262 32.21 -16.75 -0.90
N GLU A 263 32.76 -16.45 -2.08
CA GLU A 263 33.35 -17.42 -3.01
C GLU A 263 34.83 -17.10 -3.27
N GLY A 264 35.63 -17.15 -2.19
CA GLY A 264 37.01 -16.64 -2.12
C GLY A 264 38.11 -17.70 -1.95
N SER A 265 37.87 -18.97 -2.30
CA SER A 265 38.91 -20.01 -2.33
C SER A 265 38.53 -21.12 -3.32
N THR A 266 39.54 -21.79 -3.91
CA THR A 266 39.48 -22.69 -5.08
C THR A 266 38.98 -22.03 -6.39
N GLY A 267 39.48 -22.37 -7.58
CA GLY A 267 40.62 -23.27 -7.87
C GLY A 267 40.81 -23.57 -9.38
N GLN A 268 41.55 -22.70 -10.08
CA GLN A 268 42.38 -22.95 -11.29
C GLN A 268 41.86 -23.71 -12.56
N TYR A 269 42.24 -23.11 -13.70
CA TYR A 269 42.49 -23.68 -15.05
C TYR A 269 41.36 -24.30 -15.91
N GLY A 270 41.51 -24.12 -17.25
CA GLY A 270 40.63 -24.64 -18.30
C GLY A 270 40.59 -23.75 -19.56
N THR A 271 41.63 -23.78 -20.40
CA THR A 271 41.75 -22.98 -21.63
C THR A 271 41.43 -23.77 -22.91
N GLY A 272 40.68 -23.17 -23.84
CA GLY A 272 40.45 -23.71 -25.19
C GLY A 272 39.76 -22.70 -26.13
N ALA A 273 40.14 -22.70 -27.42
CA ALA A 273 39.58 -21.85 -28.48
C ALA A 273 38.66 -22.70 -29.42
N SER A 274 38.04 -22.24 -30.52
CA SER A 274 38.19 -21.04 -31.37
C SER A 274 36.92 -20.76 -32.24
N GLY A 275 36.94 -19.71 -33.08
CA GLY A 275 35.93 -19.40 -34.13
C GLY A 275 35.00 -18.19 -33.80
N GLN A 276 35.15 -16.98 -34.37
CA GLN A 276 34.89 -16.52 -35.77
C GLN A 276 33.41 -16.63 -36.20
N ARG A 277 32.71 -15.64 -36.79
CA ARG A 277 33.01 -14.26 -37.32
C ARG A 277 31.82 -13.32 -36.92
N ALA A 278 31.97 -12.01 -36.67
CA ALA A 278 32.02 -10.88 -37.63
C ALA A 278 30.89 -10.87 -38.69
N THR A 279 30.15 -9.79 -39.00
CA THR A 279 30.06 -8.37 -38.51
C THR A 279 28.61 -7.87 -38.81
N THR A 280 28.13 -6.61 -38.83
CA THR A 280 28.67 -5.22 -38.87
C THR A 280 27.60 -4.22 -38.32
N SER A 281 27.87 -2.91 -38.27
CA SER A 281 26.87 -1.81 -38.16
C SER A 281 26.54 -1.21 -39.56
N SER A 282 25.68 -0.21 -39.82
CA SER A 282 24.88 0.76 -39.01
C SER A 282 23.62 1.19 -39.86
N HIS A 283 22.85 2.30 -39.77
CA HIS A 283 22.91 3.67 -39.20
C HIS A 283 21.46 4.23 -38.97
N VAL A 284 21.30 5.52 -38.63
CA VAL A 284 20.04 6.20 -38.22
C VAL A 284 19.75 7.46 -39.05
N LYS A 285 18.47 7.79 -39.36
CA LYS A 285 17.89 9.16 -39.27
C LYS A 285 16.35 9.24 -39.41
N LEU A 286 15.79 10.36 -38.94
CA LEU A 286 14.36 10.73 -38.87
C LEU A 286 14.06 12.01 -39.70
N SER A 287 12.79 12.22 -40.09
CA SER A 287 12.08 13.52 -40.25
C SER A 287 10.65 13.30 -40.81
N SER A 288 9.66 14.20 -40.73
CA SER A 288 9.37 15.39 -39.87
C SER A 288 7.96 15.95 -40.22
N GLY A 289 7.31 16.72 -39.32
CA GLY A 289 6.06 17.49 -39.55
C GLY A 289 4.85 16.93 -38.77
N ARG A 290 4.02 17.68 -38.00
CA ARG A 290 3.49 19.09 -38.01
C ARG A 290 2.31 19.35 -38.96
N ASP A 291 1.22 20.06 -38.61
CA ASP A 291 0.63 20.42 -37.29
C ASP A 291 -0.94 20.35 -37.37
N PRO A 292 -1.83 21.34 -37.04
CA PRO A 292 -2.98 21.04 -36.16
C PRO A 292 -4.38 21.50 -36.66
N TYR A 293 -5.43 21.25 -35.86
CA TYR A 293 -6.70 22.02 -35.89
C TYR A 293 -7.38 22.10 -34.49
N MET A 294 -8.12 23.18 -34.25
CA MET A 294 -8.90 23.46 -33.04
C MET A 294 -10.40 23.15 -33.22
N ALA A 295 -11.10 22.89 -32.11
CA ALA A 295 -12.53 23.16 -31.95
C ALA A 295 -12.82 23.55 -30.49
N THR A 296 -13.79 24.45 -30.26
CA THR A 296 -14.11 25.04 -28.95
C THR A 296 -15.55 24.70 -28.53
N ALA A 297 -15.85 24.69 -27.23
CA ALA A 297 -17.20 24.57 -26.70
C ALA A 297 -17.46 25.65 -25.63
N HIS A 298 -18.72 26.08 -25.49
CA HIS A 298 -19.12 27.22 -24.66
C HIS A 298 -19.56 26.83 -23.24
N VAL A 299 -19.42 27.80 -22.33
CA VAL A 299 -20.01 27.80 -20.98
C VAL A 299 -21.44 28.36 -21.03
N GLY A 300 -22.31 27.85 -20.16
CA GLY A 300 -23.61 28.45 -19.83
C GLY A 300 -23.90 28.30 -18.33
N SER A 301 -24.37 29.37 -17.70
CA SER A 301 -24.50 29.51 -16.23
C SER A 301 -25.78 30.24 -15.84
N ALA A 302 -26.46 29.77 -14.78
CA ALA A 302 -27.45 30.51 -14.00
C ALA A 302 -27.64 29.82 -12.63
N GLU A 303 -28.15 30.55 -11.65
CA GLU A 303 -28.13 30.19 -10.22
C GLU A 303 -29.52 30.03 -9.59
N ASP A 304 -29.51 29.63 -8.32
CA ASP A 304 -30.54 29.78 -7.28
C ASP A 304 -31.84 28.94 -7.31
N SER A 305 -32.05 28.21 -6.21
CA SER A 305 -33.31 27.61 -5.69
C SER A 305 -33.00 26.78 -4.43
N GLY A 306 -32.57 27.43 -3.33
CA GLY A 306 -32.03 26.72 -2.16
C GLY A 306 -32.98 25.78 -1.40
N SER A 307 -34.26 26.14 -1.23
CA SER A 307 -35.17 25.49 -0.26
C SER A 307 -35.74 24.14 -0.71
N ASP A 308 -36.15 23.99 -1.97
CA ASP A 308 -36.72 22.72 -2.48
C ASP A 308 -35.65 21.62 -2.67
N VAL A 309 -34.38 22.02 -2.72
CA VAL A 309 -33.23 21.12 -2.83
C VAL A 309 -32.97 20.39 -1.51
N GLU A 310 -33.14 21.04 -0.36
CA GLU A 310 -32.94 20.40 0.95
C GLU A 310 -33.97 19.29 1.22
N LEU A 311 -35.26 19.56 1.01
CA LEU A 311 -36.32 18.55 1.16
C LEU A 311 -36.13 17.34 0.23
N ARG A 312 -35.67 17.58 -1.01
CA ARG A 312 -35.28 16.49 -1.93
C ARG A 312 -34.01 15.76 -1.50
N ASN A 313 -33.03 16.45 -0.93
CA ASN A 313 -31.80 15.86 -0.44
C ASN A 313 -32.06 15.00 0.80
N VAL A 314 -32.89 15.42 1.76
CA VAL A 314 -33.30 14.60 2.91
C VAL A 314 -34.03 13.33 2.45
N GLY A 315 -35.01 13.45 1.55
CA GLY A 315 -35.72 12.29 0.99
C GLY A 315 -34.81 11.33 0.23
N ARG A 316 -33.86 11.87 -0.55
CA ARG A 316 -32.84 11.08 -1.29
C ARG A 316 -31.85 10.40 -0.35
N SER A 317 -31.38 11.11 0.69
CA SER A 317 -30.52 10.59 1.76
C SER A 317 -31.17 9.39 2.42
N ASN A 318 -32.39 9.55 2.95
CA ASN A 318 -33.06 8.46 3.67
C ASN A 318 -33.33 7.23 2.77
N MET A 319 -33.53 7.42 1.46
CA MET A 319 -33.60 6.31 0.51
C MET A 319 -32.23 5.63 0.29
N ILE A 320 -31.14 6.39 0.22
CA ILE A 320 -29.77 5.86 0.11
C ILE A 320 -29.41 5.06 1.37
N TYR A 321 -29.65 5.59 2.58
CA TYR A 321 -29.25 4.91 3.82
C TYR A 321 -30.11 3.69 4.15
N LYS A 322 -31.41 3.72 3.82
CA LYS A 322 -32.25 2.52 3.88
C LYS A 322 -31.80 1.43 2.89
N THR A 323 -31.21 1.83 1.75
CA THR A 323 -30.60 0.89 0.79
C THR A 323 -29.24 0.38 1.29
N ALA A 324 -28.44 1.24 1.92
CA ALA A 324 -27.15 0.88 2.53
C ALA A 324 -27.34 -0.19 3.62
N HIS A 325 -28.21 0.05 4.61
CA HIS A 325 -28.47 -0.90 5.70
C HIS A 325 -28.91 -2.28 5.21
N ILE A 326 -29.78 -2.35 4.20
CA ILE A 326 -30.17 -3.61 3.56
C ILE A 326 -28.96 -4.31 2.90
N SER A 327 -28.05 -3.55 2.29
CA SER A 327 -26.83 -4.11 1.67
C SER A 327 -25.83 -4.66 2.70
N GLU A 328 -25.72 -4.05 3.89
CA GLU A 328 -24.87 -4.52 4.99
C GLU A 328 -25.31 -5.91 5.47
N TRP A 329 -26.61 -6.10 5.69
CA TRP A 329 -27.17 -7.40 6.09
C TRP A 329 -27.03 -8.47 4.98
N ILE A 330 -27.10 -8.09 3.71
CA ILE A 330 -26.84 -8.98 2.57
C ILE A 330 -25.36 -9.40 2.54
N LEU A 331 -24.42 -8.46 2.73
CA LEU A 331 -22.98 -8.73 2.79
C LEU A 331 -22.64 -9.65 3.97
N LEU A 332 -23.23 -9.42 5.14
CA LEU A 332 -23.07 -10.28 6.31
C LEU A 332 -23.61 -11.69 6.02
N ALA A 333 -24.82 -11.82 5.49
CA ALA A 333 -25.41 -13.12 5.14
C ALA A 333 -24.55 -13.90 4.13
N ILE A 334 -24.00 -13.23 3.11
CA ILE A 334 -23.05 -13.83 2.16
C ILE A 334 -21.81 -14.35 2.91
N SER A 335 -21.17 -13.53 3.76
CA SER A 335 -19.99 -13.95 4.50
C SER A 335 -20.27 -15.15 5.43
N TYR A 336 -21.43 -15.17 6.08
CA TYR A 336 -21.89 -16.29 6.91
C TYR A 336 -22.07 -17.57 6.10
N VAL A 337 -22.58 -17.51 4.87
CA VAL A 337 -22.63 -18.67 3.96
C VAL A 337 -21.23 -19.19 3.64
N PHE A 338 -20.25 -18.32 3.40
CA PHE A 338 -18.85 -18.75 3.18
C PHE A 338 -18.22 -19.41 4.41
N VAL A 339 -18.49 -18.92 5.62
CA VAL A 339 -18.03 -19.54 6.87
C VAL A 339 -18.72 -20.89 7.10
N ALA A 340 -20.04 -20.95 6.95
CA ALA A 340 -20.82 -22.18 7.09
C ALA A 340 -20.39 -23.27 6.09
N LEU A 341 -20.15 -22.90 4.82
CA LEU A 341 -19.62 -23.82 3.81
C LEU A 341 -18.22 -24.35 4.17
N ARG A 342 -17.37 -23.54 4.82
CA ARG A 342 -16.02 -23.97 5.25
C ARG A 342 -16.09 -24.91 6.45
N VAL A 343 -16.88 -24.58 7.47
CA VAL A 343 -17.16 -25.45 8.62
C VAL A 343 -17.77 -26.79 8.14
N TYR A 344 -18.74 -26.73 7.23
CA TYR A 344 -19.34 -27.92 6.61
C TYR A 344 -18.33 -28.77 5.82
N THR A 345 -17.47 -28.13 5.04
CA THR A 345 -16.40 -28.81 4.28
C THR A 345 -15.48 -29.57 5.23
N ARG A 346 -15.06 -28.96 6.34
CA ARG A 346 -14.15 -29.59 7.29
C ARG A 346 -14.83 -30.73 8.07
N LEU A 347 -16.00 -30.49 8.65
CA LEU A 347 -16.70 -31.46 9.49
C LEU A 347 -17.33 -32.63 8.70
N PHE A 348 -17.92 -32.39 7.53
CA PHE A 348 -18.70 -33.42 6.82
C PHE A 348 -18.04 -33.96 5.56
N ARG A 349 -17.33 -33.11 4.78
CA ARG A 349 -16.66 -33.54 3.53
C ARG A 349 -15.27 -34.12 3.80
N LEU A 350 -14.49 -33.52 4.69
CA LEU A 350 -13.16 -34.01 5.10
C LEU A 350 -13.22 -34.91 6.35
N ARG A 351 -14.24 -34.75 7.20
CA ARG A 351 -14.38 -35.43 8.51
C ARG A 351 -13.22 -35.13 9.48
N GLU A 352 -12.67 -33.92 9.38
CA GLU A 352 -11.67 -33.41 10.31
C GLU A 352 -12.33 -32.52 11.39
N LYS A 353 -11.71 -32.44 12.57
CA LYS A 353 -12.08 -31.44 13.60
C LYS A 353 -11.77 -30.02 13.11
N LEU A 354 -12.51 -29.02 13.60
CA LEU A 354 -12.18 -27.60 13.39
C LEU A 354 -10.79 -27.28 13.95
N ASN A 355 -9.97 -26.57 13.16
CA ASN A 355 -8.64 -26.13 13.58
C ASN A 355 -8.65 -24.64 13.95
N TRP A 356 -7.52 -24.12 14.44
CA TRP A 356 -7.40 -22.72 14.86
C TRP A 356 -7.80 -21.71 13.78
N ALA A 357 -7.52 -21.96 12.51
CA ALA A 357 -7.93 -21.08 11.42
C ALA A 357 -9.46 -21.00 11.28
N ASP A 358 -10.17 -22.10 11.53
CA ASP A 358 -11.62 -22.13 11.42
C ASP A 358 -12.29 -21.47 12.63
N TRP A 359 -11.76 -21.71 13.84
CA TRP A 359 -12.21 -21.03 15.06
C TRP A 359 -12.00 -19.51 15.01
N LEU A 360 -10.83 -19.05 14.53
CA LEU A 360 -10.56 -17.62 14.33
C LEU A 360 -11.49 -17.01 13.27
N LEU A 361 -11.82 -17.74 12.20
CA LEU A 361 -12.77 -17.27 11.19
C LEU A 361 -14.21 -17.15 11.75
N VAL A 362 -14.63 -18.09 12.60
CA VAL A 362 -15.91 -18.00 13.32
C VAL A 362 -15.92 -16.84 14.32
N ALA A 363 -14.81 -16.58 15.01
CA ALA A 363 -14.68 -15.43 15.90
C ALA A 363 -14.81 -14.09 15.14
N SER A 364 -14.23 -13.98 13.95
CA SER A 364 -14.44 -12.82 13.06
C SER A 364 -15.92 -12.66 12.67
N ALA A 365 -16.59 -13.75 12.27
CA ALA A 365 -18.01 -13.70 11.93
C ALA A 365 -18.89 -13.22 13.10
N ILE A 366 -18.60 -13.66 14.33
CA ILE A 366 -19.29 -13.19 15.55
C ILE A 366 -19.06 -11.68 15.77
N ASN A 367 -17.85 -11.17 15.52
CA ASN A 367 -17.57 -9.74 15.61
C ASN A 367 -18.26 -8.93 14.50
N ALA A 368 -18.40 -9.48 13.29
CA ALA A 368 -19.19 -8.87 12.22
C ALA A 368 -20.69 -8.77 12.54
N LEU A 369 -21.22 -9.72 13.32
CA LEU A 369 -22.57 -9.61 13.90
C LEU A 369 -22.64 -8.55 15.02
N GLY A 370 -21.60 -8.42 15.84
CA GLY A 370 -21.50 -7.33 16.83
C GLY A 370 -21.52 -5.96 16.16
N LEU A 371 -20.71 -5.76 15.11
CA LEU A 371 -20.65 -4.53 14.33
C LEU A 371 -22.02 -4.16 13.75
N ILE A 372 -22.67 -5.06 13.00
CA ILE A 372 -23.96 -4.73 12.36
C ILE A 372 -25.09 -4.46 13.37
N ILE A 373 -24.98 -4.99 14.59
CA ILE A 373 -25.89 -4.67 15.69
C ILE A 373 -25.65 -3.24 16.17
N CYS A 374 -24.39 -2.81 16.33
CA CYS A 374 -24.05 -1.42 16.62
C CYS A 374 -24.52 -0.46 15.51
N ASP A 375 -24.32 -0.81 14.24
CA ASP A 375 -24.78 -0.01 13.09
C ASP A 375 -26.32 0.10 13.09
N THR A 376 -27.02 -1.01 13.33
CA THR A 376 -28.49 -1.05 13.40
C THR A 376 -29.04 -0.27 14.59
N LEU A 377 -28.38 -0.30 15.76
CA LEU A 377 -28.75 0.51 16.93
C LEU A 377 -28.49 2.00 16.68
N THR A 378 -27.39 2.34 16.01
CA THR A 378 -27.06 3.71 15.59
C THR A 378 -28.14 4.27 14.66
N PHE A 379 -28.62 3.46 13.70
CA PHE A 379 -29.75 3.82 12.84
C PHE A 379 -31.05 3.99 13.63
N GLN A 380 -31.35 3.11 14.59
CA GLN A 380 -32.55 3.20 15.43
C GLN A 380 -32.58 4.45 16.35
N LEU A 381 -31.42 5.03 16.67
CA LEU A 381 -31.33 6.27 17.45
C LEU A 381 -31.64 7.55 16.67
N GLY A 382 -31.98 7.47 15.37
CA GLY A 382 -32.43 8.63 14.58
C GLY A 382 -31.32 9.60 14.17
N VAL A 383 -30.05 9.21 14.33
CA VAL A 383 -28.83 9.99 14.01
C VAL A 383 -28.82 10.53 12.58
N MET A 384 -29.58 9.89 11.69
CA MET A 384 -29.72 10.22 10.27
C MET A 384 -30.77 11.31 9.98
N ASP A 385 -31.78 11.45 10.85
CA ASP A 385 -32.92 12.37 10.69
C ASP A 385 -32.75 13.64 11.54
N ALA A 386 -32.12 13.54 12.70
CA ALA A 386 -31.74 14.68 13.55
C ALA A 386 -30.44 14.36 14.31
N TRP A 387 -29.33 14.95 13.89
CA TRP A 387 -28.04 14.73 14.56
C TRP A 387 -28.00 15.43 15.92
N ALA A 388 -27.95 14.64 16.99
CA ALA A 388 -27.70 15.09 18.35
C ALA A 388 -26.74 14.11 19.03
N SER A 389 -25.70 14.63 19.69
CA SER A 389 -24.80 13.80 20.49
C SER A 389 -25.55 13.22 21.69
N SER A 390 -25.24 11.97 22.06
CA SER A 390 -25.78 11.37 23.29
C SER A 390 -24.83 10.32 23.86
N VAL A 391 -24.88 10.15 25.18
CA VAL A 391 -24.10 9.12 25.90
C VAL A 391 -24.38 7.71 25.36
N ALA A 392 -25.59 7.45 24.88
CA ALA A 392 -25.96 6.18 24.24
C ALA A 392 -25.26 6.00 22.88
N LEU A 393 -25.31 7.03 22.02
CA LEU A 393 -24.64 7.02 20.72
C LEU A 393 -23.11 6.84 20.88
N SER A 394 -22.46 7.66 21.70
CA SER A 394 -21.01 7.59 21.93
C SER A 394 -20.56 6.19 22.39
N LYS A 395 -21.34 5.54 23.26
CA LYS A 395 -21.06 4.16 23.72
C LYS A 395 -21.26 3.09 22.63
N ILE A 396 -22.23 3.28 21.73
CA ILE A 396 -22.46 2.38 20.60
C ILE A 396 -21.36 2.55 19.56
N SER A 397 -20.94 3.77 19.24
CA SER A 397 -19.81 4.04 18.34
C SER A 397 -18.49 3.51 18.90
N PHE A 398 -18.23 3.64 20.21
CA PHE A 398 -17.08 3.04 20.87
C PHE A 398 -17.07 1.50 20.76
N ALA A 399 -18.22 0.85 21.03
CA ALA A 399 -18.36 -0.60 20.84
C ALA A 399 -18.22 -1.03 19.36
N SER A 400 -18.67 -0.19 18.42
CA SER A 400 -18.55 -0.41 16.97
C SER A 400 -17.08 -0.50 16.54
N ASN A 401 -16.22 0.46 16.94
CA ASN A 401 -14.78 0.41 16.70
C ASN A 401 -14.16 -0.92 17.19
N TYR A 402 -14.42 -1.29 18.45
CA TYR A 402 -13.92 -2.55 19.04
C TYR A 402 -14.34 -3.79 18.23
N PHE A 403 -15.59 -3.89 17.80
CA PHE A 403 -16.07 -5.02 16.99
C PHE A 403 -15.44 -5.05 15.61
N TYR A 404 -15.26 -3.89 14.97
CA TYR A 404 -14.55 -3.81 13.69
C TYR A 404 -13.07 -4.21 13.85
N ASP A 405 -12.37 -3.75 14.89
CA ASP A 405 -10.93 -3.99 15.07
C ASP A 405 -10.59 -5.43 15.42
N VAL A 406 -11.21 -5.95 16.48
CA VAL A 406 -11.09 -7.35 16.87
C VAL A 406 -11.56 -8.24 15.71
N GLY A 407 -12.66 -7.86 15.06
CA GLY A 407 -13.22 -8.55 13.89
C GLY A 407 -12.32 -8.56 12.66
N MET A 408 -11.49 -7.54 12.45
CA MET A 408 -10.55 -7.40 11.33
C MET A 408 -9.17 -8.04 11.58
N GLY A 409 -8.78 -8.22 12.85
CA GLY A 409 -7.59 -9.00 13.21
C GLY A 409 -7.78 -10.50 12.99
N PHE A 410 -8.97 -11.03 13.31
CA PHE A 410 -9.24 -12.47 13.26
C PHE A 410 -9.12 -13.14 11.87
N PRO A 411 -9.54 -12.56 10.73
CA PRO A 411 -9.29 -13.13 9.39
C PRO A 411 -7.80 -13.22 9.08
N LYS A 412 -7.02 -12.22 9.47
CA LYS A 412 -5.57 -12.18 9.25
C LYS A 412 -4.88 -13.30 10.04
N LEU A 413 -5.23 -13.47 11.31
CA LEU A 413 -4.77 -14.58 12.16
C LEU A 413 -5.26 -15.95 11.65
N SER A 414 -6.50 -16.06 11.15
CA SER A 414 -7.05 -17.26 10.52
C SER A 414 -6.24 -17.69 9.29
N LEU A 415 -5.88 -16.73 8.43
CA LEU A 415 -5.08 -17.00 7.24
C LEU A 415 -3.65 -17.45 7.59
N ILE A 416 -3.03 -16.85 8.61
CA ILE A 416 -1.72 -17.31 9.13
C ILE A 416 -1.85 -18.73 9.71
N ALA A 417 -2.89 -19.01 10.50
CA ALA A 417 -3.15 -20.33 11.08
C ALA A 417 -3.44 -21.41 10.01
N PHE A 418 -4.01 -21.04 8.86
CA PHE A 418 -4.18 -21.93 7.73
C PHE A 418 -2.83 -22.36 7.14
N TYR A 419 -1.89 -21.41 6.95
CA TYR A 419 -0.53 -21.76 6.53
C TYR A 419 0.27 -22.50 7.60
N TRP A 420 0.05 -22.19 8.89
CA TRP A 420 0.61 -22.93 10.02
C TRP A 420 0.26 -24.43 9.97
N ALA A 421 -1.00 -24.76 9.65
CA ALA A 421 -1.45 -26.14 9.46
C ALA A 421 -0.85 -26.80 8.20
N TYR A 422 -0.59 -26.02 7.13
CA TYR A 422 -0.04 -26.54 5.87
C TYR A 422 1.46 -26.86 5.92
N PHE A 423 2.27 -26.14 6.70
CA PHE A 423 3.72 -26.34 6.78
C PHE A 423 4.12 -27.14 8.04
N PRO A 424 4.57 -28.40 7.93
CA PRO A 424 5.05 -29.16 9.09
C PRO A 424 6.46 -28.72 9.52
N THR A 425 6.68 -28.65 10.83
CA THR A 425 7.89 -28.09 11.46
C THR A 425 9.20 -28.71 10.96
N HIS A 426 9.21 -30.03 10.76
CA HIS A 426 10.41 -30.76 10.34
C HIS A 426 10.83 -30.49 8.88
N ALA A 427 9.90 -30.05 8.01
CA ALA A 427 10.17 -29.83 6.59
C ALA A 427 10.57 -28.38 6.27
N SER A 428 10.17 -27.41 7.11
CA SER A 428 10.36 -25.98 6.82
C SER A 428 10.51 -25.11 8.08
N PRO A 429 11.54 -25.34 8.92
CA PRO A 429 11.71 -24.62 10.18
C PRO A 429 11.83 -23.09 10.01
N GLY A 430 12.40 -22.62 8.90
CA GLY A 430 12.43 -21.19 8.56
C GLY A 430 11.03 -20.59 8.31
N MET A 431 10.14 -21.33 7.66
CA MET A 431 8.75 -20.90 7.42
C MET A 431 7.95 -20.85 8.73
N ARG A 432 8.16 -21.82 9.64
CA ARG A 432 7.56 -21.77 10.98
C ARG A 432 8.05 -20.57 11.80
N LYS A 433 9.34 -20.20 11.74
CA LYS A 433 9.85 -18.97 12.37
C LYS A 433 9.24 -17.71 11.76
N ALA A 434 9.10 -17.64 10.44
CA ALA A 434 8.46 -16.51 9.75
C ALA A 434 6.97 -16.38 10.13
N LEU A 435 6.22 -17.48 10.15
CA LEU A 435 4.80 -17.49 10.58
C LEU A 435 4.63 -17.04 12.03
N TRP A 436 5.51 -17.46 12.95
CA TRP A 436 5.51 -16.94 14.32
C TRP A 436 5.76 -15.43 14.37
N GLY A 437 6.77 -14.93 13.65
CA GLY A 437 7.07 -13.49 13.58
C GLY A 437 5.91 -12.67 13.03
N ILE A 438 5.28 -13.13 11.94
CA ILE A 438 4.10 -12.48 11.35
C ILE A 438 2.89 -12.54 12.32
N THR A 439 2.70 -13.64 13.04
CA THR A 439 1.66 -13.74 14.09
C THR A 439 1.89 -12.71 15.19
N ALA A 440 3.13 -12.59 15.67
CA ALA A 440 3.50 -11.62 16.71
C ALA A 440 3.33 -10.17 16.24
N ILE A 441 3.70 -9.86 15.00
CA ILE A 441 3.48 -8.52 14.40
C ILE A 441 1.99 -8.20 14.32
N VAL A 442 1.15 -9.09 13.78
CA VAL A 442 -0.29 -8.85 13.68
C VAL A 442 -0.94 -8.70 15.06
N ILE A 443 -0.57 -9.53 16.04
CA ILE A 443 -1.07 -9.39 17.42
C ILE A 443 -0.62 -8.06 18.03
N ALA A 444 0.65 -7.68 17.87
CA ALA A 444 1.16 -6.40 18.37
C ALA A 444 0.41 -5.21 17.75
N CYS A 445 0.22 -5.19 16.42
CA CYS A 445 -0.52 -4.15 15.72
C CYS A 445 -1.96 -4.02 16.25
N TYR A 446 -2.70 -5.12 16.41
CA TYR A 446 -4.07 -5.04 16.93
C TYR A 446 -4.16 -4.72 18.43
N ILE A 447 -3.14 -5.07 19.22
CA ILE A 447 -3.04 -4.59 20.61
C ILE A 447 -2.74 -3.08 20.63
N THR A 448 -1.87 -2.56 19.76
CA THR A 448 -1.62 -1.12 19.64
C THR A 448 -2.89 -0.35 19.26
N ILE A 449 -3.63 -0.81 18.24
CA ILE A 449 -4.91 -0.18 17.84
C ILE A 449 -5.87 -0.13 19.04
N LEU A 450 -6.14 -1.28 19.67
CA LEU A 450 -7.07 -1.32 20.81
C LEU A 450 -6.60 -0.49 22.01
N PHE A 451 -5.29 -0.41 22.26
CA PHE A 451 -4.74 0.41 23.34
C PHE A 451 -4.90 1.91 23.04
N ASP A 452 -4.71 2.32 21.78
CA ASP A 452 -4.96 3.69 21.31
C ASP A 452 -6.45 4.04 21.47
N ASP A 453 -7.34 3.24 20.89
CA ASP A 453 -8.80 3.42 21.00
C ASP A 453 -9.31 3.43 22.46
N THR A 454 -8.67 2.68 23.38
CA THR A 454 -9.02 2.69 24.82
C THR A 454 -8.55 3.97 25.53
N PHE A 455 -7.32 4.40 25.29
CA PHE A 455 -6.61 5.36 26.15
C PHE A 455 -6.27 6.71 25.49
N PHE A 456 -6.73 6.94 24.25
CA PHE A 456 -6.55 8.20 23.52
C PHE A 456 -6.97 9.43 24.35
N CYS A 457 -8.11 9.35 25.05
CA CYS A 457 -8.62 10.43 25.91
C CYS A 457 -8.08 10.39 27.35
N GLY A 458 -7.02 9.62 27.61
CA GLY A 458 -6.41 9.45 28.93
C GLY A 458 -6.79 8.13 29.61
N SER A 459 -6.52 8.05 30.92
CA SER A 459 -6.72 6.82 31.71
C SER A 459 -8.17 6.57 32.15
N ASP A 460 -9.02 7.61 32.13
CA ASP A 460 -10.46 7.46 32.37
C ASP A 460 -11.21 7.34 31.03
N VAL A 461 -11.51 6.10 30.66
CA VAL A 461 -12.25 5.73 29.44
C VAL A 461 -13.64 6.42 29.41
N SER A 462 -14.21 6.81 30.56
CA SER A 462 -15.55 7.39 30.61
C SER A 462 -15.67 8.81 30.03
N VAL A 463 -14.53 9.49 29.84
CA VAL A 463 -14.45 10.78 29.12
C VAL A 463 -14.97 10.64 27.68
N GLN A 464 -14.76 9.49 27.03
CA GLN A 464 -15.10 9.24 25.61
C GLN A 464 -16.59 9.30 25.29
N TRP A 465 -17.46 9.31 26.30
CA TRP A 465 -18.90 9.51 26.16
C TRP A 465 -19.45 10.64 27.04
N SER A 466 -18.58 11.52 27.57
CA SER A 466 -19.00 12.81 28.14
C SER A 466 -19.71 13.64 27.05
N GLN A 467 -20.58 14.57 27.48
CA GLN A 467 -21.33 15.48 26.63
C GLN A 467 -21.03 16.95 27.00
N GLU A 468 -19.89 17.18 27.64
CA GLU A 468 -19.38 18.52 27.96
C GLU A 468 -18.74 19.17 26.71
N ASP A 469 -18.84 20.49 26.59
CA ASP A 469 -18.27 21.22 25.46
C ASP A 469 -16.74 21.03 25.38
N GLY A 470 -16.27 20.44 24.27
CA GLY A 470 -14.85 20.10 24.07
C GLY A 470 -14.41 18.76 24.68
N ALA A 471 -15.33 17.90 25.14
CA ALA A 471 -15.00 16.55 25.59
C ALA A 471 -14.28 15.72 24.50
N CYS A 472 -13.20 15.03 24.89
CA CYS A 472 -12.45 14.15 24.01
C CYS A 472 -13.27 12.90 23.65
N SER A 473 -13.27 12.51 22.38
CA SER A 473 -13.89 11.28 21.89
C SER A 473 -13.06 10.66 20.77
N VAL A 474 -12.72 9.37 20.92
CA VAL A 474 -12.03 8.56 19.90
C VAL A 474 -12.77 8.54 18.56
N PHE A 475 -14.10 8.69 18.56
CA PHE A 475 -14.93 8.67 17.36
C PHE A 475 -14.98 10.01 16.62
N TYR A 476 -14.68 11.13 17.30
CA TYR A 476 -14.62 12.47 16.71
C TYR A 476 -13.17 12.97 16.53
N ALA A 477 -12.19 12.14 16.87
CA ALA A 477 -10.76 12.38 16.68
C ALA A 477 -10.26 11.62 15.43
N PRO A 478 -9.51 12.25 14.51
CA PRO A 478 -9.02 11.56 13.31
C PRO A 478 -7.73 10.73 13.54
N GLU A 479 -7.00 10.93 14.64
CA GLU A 479 -5.76 10.22 14.98
C GLU A 479 -5.94 8.69 15.13
N PRO A 480 -6.94 8.17 15.88
CA PRO A 480 -7.08 6.74 16.10
C PRO A 480 -7.42 6.01 14.79
N PHE A 481 -8.26 6.60 13.94
CA PHE A 481 -8.57 6.07 12.61
C PHE A 481 -7.33 5.99 11.69
N ILE A 482 -6.31 6.83 11.88
CA ILE A 482 -5.02 6.73 11.19
C ILE A 482 -4.15 5.59 11.71
N VAL A 483 -4.05 5.44 13.04
CA VAL A 483 -3.30 4.34 13.68
C VAL A 483 -3.93 3.02 13.26
N ASN A 484 -5.25 2.94 13.30
CA ASN A 484 -6.08 1.89 12.76
C ASN A 484 -5.77 1.58 11.29
N PHE A 485 -5.96 2.55 10.39
CA PHE A 485 -5.74 2.39 8.94
C PHE A 485 -4.33 1.90 8.62
N THR A 486 -3.32 2.54 9.19
CA THR A 486 -1.90 2.28 8.90
C THR A 486 -1.49 0.88 9.37
N LEU A 487 -1.86 0.49 10.59
CA LEU A 487 -1.52 -0.83 11.15
C LEU A 487 -2.35 -1.96 10.50
N ASN A 488 -3.62 -1.72 10.19
CA ASN A 488 -4.49 -2.66 9.45
C ASN A 488 -3.97 -2.92 8.03
N LEU A 489 -3.58 -1.86 7.30
CA LEU A 489 -2.98 -1.94 5.96
C LEU A 489 -1.61 -2.64 6.00
N ALA A 490 -0.73 -2.29 6.94
CA ALA A 490 0.55 -2.98 7.12
C ALA A 490 0.35 -4.48 7.39
N CYS A 491 -0.62 -4.84 8.23
CA CYS A 491 -0.99 -6.25 8.47
C CYS A 491 -1.51 -6.94 7.20
N TYR A 492 -2.32 -6.27 6.37
CA TYR A 492 -2.75 -6.82 5.07
C TYR A 492 -1.57 -7.08 4.12
N LEU A 493 -0.66 -6.12 3.97
CA LEU A 493 0.53 -6.26 3.11
C LEU A 493 1.41 -7.43 3.58
N VAL A 494 1.68 -7.53 4.88
CA VAL A 494 2.50 -8.60 5.47
C VAL A 494 1.84 -9.98 5.39
N VAL A 495 0.52 -10.09 5.60
CA VAL A 495 -0.17 -11.38 5.56
C VAL A 495 -0.39 -11.88 4.14
N TYR A 496 -0.75 -11.01 3.18
CA TYR A 496 -0.86 -11.41 1.77
C TYR A 496 0.51 -11.59 1.08
N ALA A 497 1.62 -11.07 1.65
CA ALA A 497 2.98 -11.41 1.22
C ALA A 497 3.29 -12.91 1.32
N LEU A 498 2.76 -13.60 2.33
CA LEU A 498 3.14 -14.97 2.64
C LEU A 498 2.77 -15.99 1.55
N PRO A 499 1.51 -16.09 1.06
CA PRO A 499 1.20 -16.96 -0.08
C PRO A 499 1.99 -16.62 -1.34
N LEU A 500 2.46 -15.37 -1.50
CA LEU A 500 3.27 -14.97 -2.64
C LEU A 500 4.69 -15.52 -2.51
N ALA A 501 5.33 -15.36 -1.35
CA ALA A 501 6.63 -15.97 -1.05
C ALA A 501 6.61 -17.49 -1.28
N LEU A 502 5.49 -18.14 -0.94
CA LEU A 502 5.27 -19.58 -1.12
C LEU A 502 5.04 -20.01 -2.58
N LEU A 503 4.45 -19.14 -3.41
CA LEU A 503 4.42 -19.30 -4.87
C LEU A 503 5.81 -19.11 -5.49
N ILE A 504 6.57 -18.08 -5.05
CA ILE A 504 7.94 -17.79 -5.53
C ILE A 504 8.89 -18.97 -5.23
N GLN A 505 8.76 -19.59 -4.05
CA GLN A 505 9.51 -20.77 -3.66
C GLN A 505 9.04 -22.07 -4.35
N GLY A 506 7.96 -22.02 -5.15
CA GLY A 506 7.40 -23.18 -5.87
C GLY A 506 6.69 -24.21 -4.98
N VAL A 507 6.50 -23.92 -3.69
CA VAL A 507 5.92 -24.85 -2.70
C VAL A 507 4.39 -24.84 -2.76
N LEU A 508 3.79 -23.68 -3.05
CA LEU A 508 2.37 -23.56 -3.33
C LEU A 508 2.12 -23.67 -4.85
N LYS A 509 1.28 -24.61 -5.28
CA LYS A 509 0.90 -24.73 -6.70
C LYS A 509 -0.22 -23.73 -7.04
N PRO A 510 -0.14 -23.00 -8.17
CA PRO A 510 -1.19 -22.07 -8.57
C PRO A 510 -2.50 -22.82 -8.84
N SER A 511 -3.62 -22.29 -8.34
CA SER A 511 -4.96 -22.84 -8.50
C SER A 511 -6.01 -21.74 -8.51
N LYS A 512 -7.24 -22.04 -8.97
CA LYS A 512 -8.34 -21.06 -9.03
C LYS A 512 -8.59 -20.38 -7.68
N GLY A 513 -8.67 -21.16 -6.59
CA GLY A 513 -8.85 -20.66 -5.23
C GLY A 513 -7.72 -19.72 -4.78
N VAL A 514 -6.45 -20.12 -4.97
CA VAL A 514 -5.30 -19.27 -4.61
C VAL A 514 -5.31 -17.95 -5.39
N VAL A 515 -5.61 -17.98 -6.70
CA VAL A 515 -5.69 -16.74 -7.50
C VAL A 515 -6.86 -15.86 -7.05
N LEU A 516 -8.01 -16.44 -6.70
CA LEU A 516 -9.16 -15.69 -6.20
C LEU A 516 -8.88 -15.05 -4.82
N THR A 517 -8.18 -15.74 -3.92
CA THR A 517 -7.72 -15.18 -2.64
C THR A 517 -6.81 -13.96 -2.84
N PHE A 518 -5.95 -13.95 -3.86
CA PHE A 518 -5.15 -12.75 -4.18
C PHE A 518 -5.98 -11.60 -4.76
N VAL A 519 -6.89 -11.88 -5.70
CA VAL A 519 -7.72 -10.84 -6.33
C VAL A 519 -8.63 -10.17 -5.31
N LEU A 520 -9.26 -10.95 -4.43
CA LEU A 520 -10.10 -10.41 -3.36
C LEU A 520 -9.27 -9.82 -2.20
N GLY A 521 -8.05 -10.31 -1.96
CA GLY A 521 -7.12 -9.68 -1.01
C GLY A 521 -6.70 -8.27 -1.44
N ALA A 522 -6.48 -8.06 -2.74
CA ALA A 522 -6.29 -6.72 -3.30
C ALA A 522 -7.55 -5.84 -3.17
N LEU A 523 -8.75 -6.44 -3.29
CA LEU A 523 -10.01 -5.73 -3.04
C LEU A 523 -10.19 -5.32 -1.56
N THR A 524 -9.75 -6.15 -0.59
CA THR A 524 -9.74 -5.75 0.83
C THR A 524 -8.80 -4.57 1.10
N ILE A 525 -7.66 -4.50 0.41
CA ILE A 525 -6.75 -3.34 0.50
C ILE A 525 -7.39 -2.09 -0.12
N ALA A 526 -8.00 -2.21 -1.30
CA ALA A 526 -8.66 -1.09 -1.97
C ALA A 526 -9.87 -0.54 -1.17
N THR A 527 -10.65 -1.41 -0.53
CA THR A 527 -11.75 -0.98 0.36
C THR A 527 -11.23 -0.30 1.62
N THR A 528 -10.17 -0.84 2.25
CA THR A 528 -9.46 -0.20 3.39
C THR A 528 -9.02 1.24 3.04
N MET A 529 -8.53 1.47 1.80
CA MET A 529 -8.22 2.83 1.32
C MET A 529 -9.46 3.70 1.12
N ILE A 530 -10.54 3.17 0.52
CA ILE A 530 -11.77 3.93 0.26
C ILE A 530 -12.44 4.37 1.57
N ARG A 531 -12.49 3.51 2.59
CA ARG A 531 -12.99 3.85 3.94
C ARG A 531 -12.20 5.01 4.56
N PHE A 532 -10.89 5.01 4.40
CA PHE A 532 -10.03 6.08 4.90
C PHE A 532 -10.18 7.39 4.12
N ILE A 533 -10.26 7.34 2.79
CA ILE A 533 -10.49 8.52 1.92
C ILE A 533 -11.89 9.13 2.14
N THR A 534 -12.88 8.34 2.58
CA THR A 534 -14.26 8.79 2.85
C THR A 534 -14.55 9.03 4.34
N LEU A 535 -13.51 9.11 5.18
CA LEU A 535 -13.59 9.35 6.62
C LEU A 535 -13.85 10.83 6.93
N ASN A 536 -15.12 11.24 6.97
CA ASN A 536 -15.54 12.62 7.22
C ASN A 536 -15.69 12.91 8.73
N VAL A 537 -14.56 13.09 9.42
CA VAL A 537 -14.53 13.46 10.84
C VAL A 537 -14.93 14.93 11.02
N GLY A 538 -15.87 15.22 11.92
CA GLY A 538 -16.22 16.58 12.34
C GLY A 538 -17.05 17.44 11.36
N THR A 539 -17.25 17.02 10.10
CA THR A 539 -17.88 17.88 9.07
C THR A 539 -19.42 17.91 9.07
N GLY A 540 -20.08 17.14 9.94
CA GLY A 540 -21.54 16.97 9.95
C GLY A 540 -22.12 16.24 8.74
N GLN A 541 -21.28 15.85 7.76
CA GLN A 541 -21.71 15.06 6.61
C GLN A 541 -21.87 13.58 6.94
N VAL A 542 -22.60 12.86 6.08
CA VAL A 542 -22.99 11.48 6.37
C VAL A 542 -21.81 10.51 6.17
N ASN A 543 -21.39 9.89 7.27
CA ASN A 543 -20.23 9.01 7.29
C ASN A 543 -20.52 7.63 6.67
N LEU A 544 -19.96 7.40 5.48
CA LEU A 544 -19.90 6.09 4.80
C LEU A 544 -19.01 5.07 5.54
N VAL A 545 -18.35 5.48 6.63
CA VAL A 545 -17.46 4.66 7.46
C VAL A 545 -18.14 3.38 7.96
N TYR A 546 -19.41 3.43 8.36
CA TYR A 546 -20.16 2.25 8.82
C TYR A 546 -20.35 1.19 7.70
N PRO A 547 -21.03 1.48 6.56
CA PRO A 547 -21.19 0.51 5.47
C PRO A 547 -19.87 0.03 4.88
N LEU A 548 -18.81 0.84 4.91
CA LEU A 548 -17.47 0.44 4.45
C LEU A 548 -16.74 -0.47 5.46
N SER A 549 -16.91 -0.25 6.77
CA SER A 549 -16.36 -1.12 7.82
C SER A 549 -16.91 -2.55 7.74
N ILE A 550 -18.22 -2.70 7.56
CA ILE A 550 -18.85 -4.01 7.41
C ILE A 550 -18.58 -4.63 6.03
N LEU A 551 -18.47 -3.84 4.95
CA LEU A 551 -18.00 -4.32 3.64
C LEU A 551 -16.57 -4.91 3.72
N GLU A 552 -15.63 -4.21 4.36
CA GLU A 552 -14.25 -4.69 4.53
C GLU A 552 -14.18 -6.00 5.31
N MET A 553 -14.83 -6.06 6.48
CA MET A 553 -14.77 -7.25 7.32
C MET A 553 -15.47 -8.46 6.66
N THR A 554 -16.63 -8.26 6.02
CA THR A 554 -17.32 -9.33 5.30
C THR A 554 -16.50 -9.81 4.08
N LEU A 555 -15.86 -8.90 3.34
CA LEU A 555 -14.90 -9.27 2.28
C LEU A 555 -13.72 -10.07 2.86
N ALA A 556 -13.10 -9.63 3.95
CA ALA A 556 -11.98 -10.30 4.59
C ALA A 556 -12.34 -11.72 5.04
N ILE A 557 -13.52 -11.91 5.65
CA ILE A 557 -14.07 -13.22 6.00
C ILE A 557 -14.20 -14.11 4.75
N VAL A 558 -14.77 -13.60 3.65
CA VAL A 558 -14.94 -14.35 2.39
C VAL A 558 -13.58 -14.72 1.76
N VAL A 559 -12.62 -13.78 1.71
CA VAL A 559 -11.27 -13.99 1.17
C VAL A 559 -10.57 -15.15 1.89
N VAL A 560 -10.65 -15.15 3.22
CA VAL A 560 -9.98 -16.12 4.08
C VAL A 560 -10.75 -17.45 4.14
N ALA A 561 -12.07 -17.47 3.94
CA ALA A 561 -12.84 -18.71 3.82
C ALA A 561 -12.42 -19.54 2.58
N LEU A 562 -12.24 -18.89 1.43
CA LEU A 562 -12.08 -19.52 0.11
C LEU A 562 -11.05 -20.67 -0.01
N PRO A 563 -9.81 -20.59 0.54
CA PRO A 563 -8.85 -21.69 0.49
C PRO A 563 -9.37 -23.01 1.07
N GLY A 564 -10.26 -22.94 2.08
CA GLY A 564 -10.88 -24.12 2.70
C GLY A 564 -11.98 -24.77 1.85
N LEU A 565 -12.54 -24.07 0.86
CA LEU A 565 -13.68 -24.54 0.06
C LEU A 565 -13.30 -25.40 -1.15
N LYS A 566 -12.00 -25.54 -1.44
CA LYS A 566 -11.49 -26.33 -2.58
C LYS A 566 -12.10 -27.76 -2.70
N PRO A 567 -12.30 -28.53 -1.61
CA PRO A 567 -12.92 -29.87 -1.67
C PRO A 567 -14.42 -29.91 -2.03
N LEU A 568 -15.11 -28.76 -2.03
CA LEU A 568 -16.43 -28.62 -2.65
C LEU A 568 -16.30 -28.36 -4.15
N VAL A 569 -15.45 -27.39 -4.54
CA VAL A 569 -15.33 -26.88 -5.92
C VAL A 569 -14.72 -27.90 -6.88
N ASP A 570 -13.67 -28.61 -6.48
CA ASP A 570 -12.96 -29.54 -7.38
C ASP A 570 -13.70 -30.89 -7.58
N GLY A 571 -14.84 -31.11 -6.91
CA GLY A 571 -15.74 -32.26 -7.05
C GLY A 571 -15.21 -33.64 -6.65
N SER A 572 -13.89 -33.84 -6.68
CA SER A 572 -13.25 -35.14 -6.53
C SER A 572 -13.11 -35.56 -5.06
N ALA A 573 -14.03 -36.41 -4.61
CA ALA A 573 -13.99 -37.08 -3.30
C ALA A 573 -12.90 -38.16 -3.24
N ARG A 574 -11.63 -37.79 -3.44
CA ARG A 574 -10.49 -38.70 -3.27
C ARG A 574 -10.27 -39.00 -1.80
N ARG A 575 -10.73 -40.18 -1.38
CA ARG A 575 -10.29 -40.84 -0.14
C ARG A 575 -8.77 -41.02 -0.20
N HIS A 576 -8.02 -40.12 0.40
CA HIS A 576 -6.67 -40.45 0.86
C HIS A 576 -6.80 -41.10 2.24
N PRO A 577 -6.20 -42.28 2.47
CA PRO A 577 -6.07 -42.81 3.83
C PRO A 577 -5.21 -41.87 4.70
N PRO A 578 -5.26 -41.97 6.04
CA PRO A 578 -4.41 -41.17 6.91
C PRO A 578 -2.94 -41.33 6.52
N VAL A 579 -2.18 -40.23 6.62
CA VAL A 579 -0.78 -40.16 6.19
C VAL A 579 0.09 -41.01 7.12
N HIS A 580 0.26 -42.29 6.78
CA HIS A 580 1.37 -43.06 7.29
C HIS A 580 2.69 -42.45 6.78
N THR A 581 3.66 -42.42 7.69
CA THR A 581 5.02 -41.93 7.50
C THR A 581 5.63 -42.32 6.16
N VAL A 582 6.18 -41.35 5.42
CA VAL A 582 7.02 -41.61 4.25
C VAL A 582 8.24 -42.40 4.72
N GLY A 583 8.27 -43.69 4.37
CA GLY A 583 9.42 -44.55 4.65
C GLY A 583 10.65 -44.06 3.89
N VAL A 584 11.78 -43.99 4.59
CA VAL A 584 13.08 -43.72 3.96
C VAL A 584 13.54 -44.99 3.26
N ASN A 585 13.44 -45.03 1.93
CA ASN A 585 14.05 -46.10 1.14
C ASN A 585 15.59 -45.98 1.23
N HIS A 586 16.19 -46.75 2.13
CA HIS A 586 17.61 -47.08 2.03
C HIS A 586 17.83 -47.87 0.74
N HIS A 587 18.64 -47.32 -0.16
CA HIS A 587 19.16 -48.05 -1.31
C HIS A 587 20.46 -48.75 -0.90
N ASP A 588 20.32 -49.95 -0.34
CA ASP A 588 21.47 -50.83 -0.13
C ASP A 588 22.06 -51.25 -1.48
N LYS A 589 23.39 -51.23 -1.57
CA LYS A 589 24.14 -51.82 -2.67
C LYS A 589 24.51 -53.25 -2.30
N PRO A 590 24.16 -54.28 -3.10
CA PRO A 590 24.85 -55.55 -3.01
C PRO A 590 26.31 -55.39 -3.47
N TYR A 591 27.19 -56.21 -2.90
CA TYR A 591 28.62 -56.20 -3.18
C TYR A 591 28.98 -56.89 -4.50
N SER A 592 30.21 -56.67 -4.95
CA SER A 592 30.89 -57.53 -5.91
C SER A 592 31.25 -58.89 -5.31
N SER A 593 31.00 -59.97 -6.04
CA SER A 593 31.97 -61.07 -6.24
C SER A 593 31.54 -61.96 -7.41
#